data_AF-A0A256JA17-F1
#
_entry.id   AF-A0A256JA17-F1
#
_cell.length_a   1.000
_cell.length_b   1.000
_cell.length_c   1.000
_cell.angle_alpha   90.00
_cell.angle_beta   90.00
_cell.angle_gamma   90.00
#
_symmetry.space_group_name_H-M   'P 1'
#
loop_
_entity.id
_entity.type
_entity.pdbx_description
1 polymer ?
#
loop_
_entity_poly.entity_id
_entity_poly.type
_entity_poly.pdbx_seq_one_letter_code
_entity_poly.pdbx_strand_id
1 'polypeptide(L)'
;MKQRPTNGSAATPPPRETTTRRRLIAGGAAVGVAGLAGCLGARDGPVPAPEVTSDRIDDWRRTDEFERTVFERSYGPVTVRALEHTGIYEYAPVADALAETLGGSGSPVVFFATRIDLRPAVDRLPAEIGRERIMREVEAAATDAFRGQLRSAGIENVEIADEGISTVRSGNTATVWRLTGEYALDGEVPLPDGTAAGLDRLLDIGARLGVWHDGTDVIVAGGAYPTDPLLDAFDAALPDSIDAESAVRRLAGAESAEALATDPAAYDEDVSQLLISVV
;
A
#
# COMPACT_ATOMS: atom_id res chain seq x y z
N MET A 1 -64.62 -37.57 -1.06
CA MET A 1 -63.87 -36.79 -2.08
C MET A 1 -63.78 -35.35 -1.59
N LYS A 2 -62.59 -34.92 -1.16
CA LYS A 2 -62.35 -33.55 -0.65
C LYS A 2 -61.62 -32.75 -1.73
N GLN A 3 -62.19 -31.61 -2.12
CA GLN A 3 -61.62 -30.68 -3.09
C GLN A 3 -60.38 -30.00 -2.50
N ARG A 4 -59.30 -29.95 -3.28
CA ARG A 4 -58.09 -29.13 -3.04
C ARG A 4 -58.36 -27.71 -3.55
N PRO A 5 -57.97 -26.65 -2.82
CA PRO A 5 -57.76 -25.35 -3.42
C PRO A 5 -56.33 -25.25 -3.96
N THR A 6 -56.24 -24.91 -5.25
CA THR A 6 -55.08 -24.28 -5.88
C THR A 6 -55.09 -22.79 -5.57
N ASN A 7 -53.95 -22.25 -5.14
CA ASN A 7 -53.43 -20.95 -5.60
C ASN A 7 -52.00 -20.80 -5.06
N GLY A 8 -51.04 -20.96 -5.96
CA GLY A 8 -49.69 -20.44 -5.78
C GLY A 8 -49.69 -18.97 -6.17
N SER A 9 -49.04 -18.15 -5.36
CA SER A 9 -48.50 -16.86 -5.79
C SER A 9 -47.06 -16.81 -5.29
N ALA A 10 -46.14 -16.91 -6.24
CA ALA A 10 -44.72 -16.72 -6.02
C ALA A 10 -44.48 -15.28 -5.55
N ALA A 11 -43.81 -15.12 -4.42
CA ALA A 11 -43.23 -13.86 -4.03
C ALA A 11 -41.86 -13.74 -4.71
N THR A 12 -41.74 -12.79 -5.61
CA THR A 12 -40.48 -12.33 -6.22
C THR A 12 -39.54 -11.84 -5.12
N PRO A 13 -38.26 -12.30 -5.05
CA PRO A 13 -37.27 -11.71 -4.16
C PRO A 13 -36.94 -10.28 -4.61
N PRO A 14 -36.71 -9.32 -3.70
CA PRO A 14 -36.28 -7.98 -4.09
C PRO A 14 -34.90 -8.01 -4.76
N PRO A 15 -34.61 -7.08 -5.68
CA PRO A 15 -33.31 -6.98 -6.34
C PRO A 15 -32.22 -6.66 -5.31
N ARG A 16 -31.07 -7.32 -5.45
CA ARG A 16 -29.86 -7.04 -4.67
C ARG A 16 -29.32 -5.68 -5.11
N GLU A 17 -29.30 -4.73 -4.19
CA GLU A 17 -28.70 -3.41 -4.40
C GLU A 17 -27.18 -3.54 -4.52
N THR A 18 -26.67 -3.35 -5.73
CA THR A 18 -25.25 -3.13 -6.01
C THR A 18 -24.81 -1.85 -5.31
N THR A 19 -23.94 -1.97 -4.31
CA THR A 19 -23.42 -0.83 -3.56
C THR A 19 -22.40 -0.08 -4.41
N THR A 20 -22.86 0.88 -5.20
CA THR A 20 -22.00 1.89 -5.83
C THR A 20 -21.46 2.82 -4.74
N ARG A 21 -20.19 2.65 -4.35
CA ARG A 21 -19.49 3.59 -3.46
C ARG A 21 -19.34 4.94 -4.15
N ARG A 22 -20.30 5.84 -3.94
CA ARG A 22 -20.16 7.25 -4.33
C ARG A 22 -19.25 7.98 -3.32
N ARG A 23 -18.10 8.45 -3.82
CA ARG A 23 -17.26 9.46 -3.16
C ARG A 23 -18.10 10.73 -2.93
N LEU A 24 -18.35 11.06 -1.67
CA LEU A 24 -18.80 12.38 -1.25
C LEU A 24 -17.59 13.11 -0.67
N ILE A 25 -16.95 13.93 -1.51
CA ILE A 25 -16.03 14.98 -1.06
C ILE A 25 -16.89 16.22 -0.79
N ALA A 26 -17.10 16.50 0.49
CA ALA A 26 -17.49 17.81 1.00
C ALA A 26 -16.32 18.21 1.92
N GLY A 27 -15.66 19.35 1.80
CA GLY A 27 -16.15 20.70 1.55
C GLY A 27 -15.45 21.54 2.63
N GLY A 28 -14.69 22.56 2.22
CA GLY A 28 -13.56 23.08 2.98
C GLY A 28 -13.83 23.76 4.32
N ALA A 29 -12.76 23.88 5.10
CA ALA A 29 -12.62 24.86 6.16
C ALA A 29 -11.17 25.38 6.16
N ALA A 30 -10.95 26.54 5.53
CA ALA A 30 -9.72 27.30 5.71
C ALA A 30 -9.78 27.95 7.11
N VAL A 31 -8.95 27.48 8.03
CA VAL A 31 -8.74 28.15 9.32
C VAL A 31 -7.38 28.86 9.25
N GLY A 32 -7.43 30.16 9.03
CA GLY A 32 -6.26 31.02 9.21
C GLY A 32 -5.94 31.15 10.68
N VAL A 33 -4.69 30.89 11.06
CA VAL A 33 -4.15 31.27 12.37
C VAL A 33 -2.90 32.12 12.13
N ALA A 34 -3.08 33.43 12.32
CA ALA A 34 -1.98 34.33 12.59
C ALA A 34 -1.63 34.22 14.08
N GLY A 35 -0.35 33.99 14.39
CA GLY A 35 0.16 33.97 15.75
C GLY A 35 1.68 33.95 15.76
N LEU A 36 2.31 35.13 15.72
CA LEU A 36 3.72 35.31 16.02
C LEU A 36 3.87 35.42 17.55
N ALA A 37 4.49 34.43 18.20
CA ALA A 37 5.20 34.61 19.47
C ALA A 37 6.03 33.36 19.84
N GLY A 38 7.31 33.57 20.16
CA GLY A 38 8.01 32.75 21.15
C GLY A 38 9.08 31.79 20.63
N CYS A 39 10.32 32.27 20.60
CA CYS A 39 11.53 31.49 20.42
C CYS A 39 11.62 30.32 21.43
N LEU A 40 11.45 29.08 20.96
CA LEU A 40 12.10 27.84 21.40
C LEU A 40 11.68 26.71 20.44
N GLY A 41 12.21 26.71 19.22
CA GLY A 41 12.39 25.48 18.42
C GLY A 41 11.17 24.61 18.04
N ALA A 42 9.93 25.10 18.07
CA ALA A 42 8.79 24.35 17.56
C ALA A 42 8.72 24.52 16.03
N ARG A 43 8.87 23.43 15.28
CA ARG A 43 8.41 23.36 13.88
C ARG A 43 6.89 23.40 13.93
N ASP A 44 6.30 24.59 14.05
CA ASP A 44 4.85 24.74 13.98
C ASP A 44 4.42 24.81 12.50
N GLY A 45 3.47 23.96 12.12
CA GLY A 45 3.01 23.80 10.73
C GLY A 45 2.64 22.35 10.37
N PRO A 46 2.11 22.12 9.16
CA PRO A 46 1.88 20.78 8.61
C PRO A 46 3.21 20.03 8.38
N VAL A 47 3.15 18.70 8.28
CA VAL A 47 4.33 17.89 7.97
C VAL A 47 4.52 17.90 6.45
N PRO A 48 5.70 18.24 5.92
CA PRO A 48 5.88 18.27 4.48
C PRO A 48 5.76 16.86 3.89
N ALA A 49 5.17 16.74 2.70
CA ALA A 49 5.02 15.46 2.01
C ALA A 49 6.38 14.76 1.80
N PRO A 50 6.45 13.44 1.93
CA PRO A 50 7.65 12.69 1.60
C PRO A 50 7.93 12.81 0.10
N GLU A 51 9.20 12.92 -0.28
CA GLU A 51 9.61 13.01 -1.68
C GLU A 51 10.37 11.74 -2.09
N VAL A 52 9.94 11.09 -3.17
CA VAL A 52 10.65 9.94 -3.75
C VAL A 52 11.52 10.46 -4.88
N THR A 53 12.84 10.49 -4.66
CA THR A 53 13.78 11.15 -5.60
C THR A 53 14.22 10.29 -6.77
N SER A 54 13.83 9.01 -6.79
CA SER A 54 14.16 8.09 -7.87
C SER A 54 13.19 8.24 -9.03
N ASP A 55 13.70 8.46 -10.24
CA ASP A 55 12.91 8.52 -11.49
C ASP A 55 12.06 7.27 -11.73
N ARG A 56 12.41 6.12 -11.13
CA ARG A 56 11.57 4.90 -11.15
C ARG A 56 10.14 5.12 -10.64
N ILE A 57 9.89 6.18 -9.86
CA ILE A 57 8.54 6.53 -9.39
C ILE A 57 7.62 6.99 -10.52
N ASP A 58 8.15 7.33 -11.70
CA ASP A 58 7.35 7.78 -12.86
C ASP A 58 6.38 6.71 -13.37
N ASP A 59 6.70 5.43 -13.19
CA ASP A 59 5.83 4.30 -13.52
C ASP A 59 4.78 4.00 -12.43
N TRP A 60 4.81 4.75 -11.31
CA TRP A 60 3.93 4.55 -10.17
C TRP A 60 2.88 5.65 -10.09
N ARG A 61 1.62 5.25 -9.89
CA ARG A 61 0.51 6.17 -9.73
C ARG A 61 0.21 6.38 -8.25
N ARG A 62 0.20 7.63 -7.80
CA ARG A 62 -0.24 7.96 -6.43
C ARG A 62 -1.75 7.79 -6.32
N THR A 63 -2.20 6.92 -5.41
CA THR A 63 -3.62 6.57 -5.22
C THR A 63 -4.25 7.29 -4.04
N ASP A 64 -3.45 7.58 -3.00
CA ASP A 64 -3.89 8.24 -1.79
C ASP A 64 -2.76 9.07 -1.15
N GLU A 65 -3.16 10.03 -0.30
CA GLU A 65 -2.28 10.91 0.45
C GLU A 65 -3.01 11.40 1.71
N PHE A 66 -2.38 11.29 2.87
CA PHE A 66 -3.00 11.74 4.13
C PHE A 66 -1.98 12.17 5.19
N GLU A 67 -2.46 13.00 6.12
CA GLU A 67 -1.72 13.44 7.31
C GLU A 67 -2.43 12.98 8.59
N ARG A 68 -1.67 12.49 9.58
CA ARG A 68 -2.23 11.99 10.85
C ARG A 68 -1.29 12.25 12.03
N THR A 69 -1.82 12.09 13.25
CA THR A 69 -0.99 11.92 14.45
C THR A 69 -0.76 10.43 14.68
N VAL A 70 0.50 9.99 14.65
CA VAL A 70 0.91 8.60 14.90
C VAL A 70 0.73 8.28 16.39
N PHE A 71 1.31 9.11 17.25
CA PHE A 71 1.13 9.02 18.70
C PHE A 71 1.39 10.36 19.40
N GLU A 72 0.95 10.46 20.65
CA GLU A 72 1.33 11.50 21.59
C GLU A 72 1.64 10.85 22.95
N ARG A 73 2.85 11.06 23.48
CA ARG A 73 3.34 10.42 24.70
C ARG A 73 4.13 11.38 25.57
N SER A 74 3.95 11.29 26.88
CA SER A 74 4.72 12.08 27.84
C SER A 74 5.88 11.28 28.43
N TYR A 75 7.08 11.85 28.34
CA TYR A 75 8.31 11.37 28.96
C TYR A 75 8.74 12.38 30.03
N GLY A 76 8.30 12.15 31.26
CA GLY A 76 8.48 13.09 32.36
C GLY A 76 7.77 14.43 32.07
N PRO A 77 8.47 15.57 32.05
CA PRO A 77 7.85 16.87 31.78
C PRO A 77 7.67 17.18 30.28
N VAL A 78 8.17 16.33 29.38
CA VAL A 78 8.13 16.57 27.93
C VAL A 78 7.06 15.69 27.29
N THR A 79 6.15 16.27 26.52
CA THR A 79 5.25 15.53 25.62
C THR A 79 5.84 15.50 24.22
N VAL A 80 5.99 14.30 23.67
CA VAL A 80 6.42 14.05 22.30
C VAL A 80 5.20 13.67 21.48
N ARG A 81 4.99 14.39 20.37
CA ARG A 81 3.98 14.08 19.37
C ARG A 81 4.65 13.68 18.06
N ALA A 82 4.19 12.60 17.45
CA ALA A 82 4.61 12.14 16.13
C ALA A 82 3.49 12.47 15.13
N LEU A 83 3.77 13.33 14.17
CA LEU A 83 2.85 13.71 13.09
C LEU A 83 3.37 13.13 11.78
N GLU A 84 2.52 12.49 11.00
CA GLU A 84 2.89 11.87 9.72
C GLU A 84 2.25 12.56 8.52
N HIS A 85 2.94 12.47 7.39
CA HIS A 85 2.42 12.69 6.05
C HIS A 85 2.79 11.47 5.21
N THR A 86 1.80 10.77 4.66
CA THR A 86 1.96 9.54 3.89
C THR A 86 1.45 9.70 2.47
N GLY A 87 2.22 9.21 1.49
CA GLY A 87 1.77 8.97 0.11
C GLY A 87 1.70 7.47 -0.18
N ILE A 88 0.64 7.05 -0.88
CA ILE A 88 0.40 5.67 -1.30
C ILE A 88 0.45 5.59 -2.83
N TYR A 89 1.16 4.60 -3.34
CA TYR A 89 1.41 4.41 -4.75
C TYR A 89 1.10 2.97 -5.16
N GLU A 90 0.62 2.80 -6.38
CA GLU A 90 0.49 1.50 -7.03
C GLU A 90 1.32 1.51 -8.32
N TYR A 91 1.86 0.35 -8.71
CA TYR A 91 2.57 0.24 -9.97
C TYR A 91 1.57 0.23 -11.13
N ALA A 92 1.55 1.30 -11.92
CA ALA A 92 0.49 1.55 -12.89
C ALA A 92 0.38 0.47 -13.98
N PRO A 93 1.48 -0.06 -14.55
CA PRO A 93 1.40 -1.09 -15.58
C PRO A 93 0.64 -2.35 -15.11
N VAL A 94 0.88 -2.80 -13.87
CA VAL A 94 0.18 -3.98 -13.32
C VAL A 94 -1.27 -3.65 -12.97
N ALA A 95 -1.50 -2.50 -12.32
CA ALA A 95 -2.85 -2.10 -11.93
C ALA A 95 -3.78 -1.97 -13.14
N ASP A 96 -3.29 -1.36 -14.22
CA ASP A 96 -4.05 -1.17 -15.44
C ASP A 96 -4.22 -2.50 -16.20
N ALA A 97 -3.18 -3.36 -16.27
CA ALA A 97 -3.29 -4.69 -16.86
C ALA A 97 -4.32 -5.60 -16.17
N LEU A 98 -4.36 -5.59 -14.83
CA LEU A 98 -5.36 -6.34 -14.06
C LEU A 98 -6.76 -5.77 -14.26
N ALA A 99 -6.90 -4.44 -14.30
CA ALA A 99 -8.19 -3.79 -14.54
C ALA A 99 -8.74 -4.10 -15.95
N GLU A 100 -7.89 -4.11 -16.97
CA GLU A 100 -8.28 -4.44 -18.34
C GLU A 100 -8.60 -5.94 -18.51
N THR A 101 -7.91 -6.81 -17.80
CA THR A 101 -8.07 -8.27 -17.94
C THR A 101 -9.25 -8.80 -17.12
N LEU A 102 -9.43 -8.32 -15.88
CA LEU A 102 -10.39 -8.85 -14.91
C LEU A 102 -11.55 -7.88 -14.62
N GLY A 103 -11.49 -6.63 -15.08
CA GLY A 103 -12.51 -5.61 -14.82
C GLY A 103 -12.54 -5.06 -13.38
N GLY A 104 -11.64 -5.55 -12.51
CA GLY A 104 -11.50 -5.16 -11.11
C GLY A 104 -10.60 -3.94 -10.91
N SER A 105 -10.49 -3.47 -9.66
CA SER A 105 -9.55 -2.41 -9.27
C SER A 105 -8.69 -2.93 -8.13
N GLY A 106 -7.37 -2.82 -8.26
CA GLY A 106 -6.41 -3.26 -7.25
C GLY A 106 -5.16 -3.84 -7.89
N SER A 107 -4.02 -3.68 -7.21
CA SER A 107 -2.74 -4.25 -7.61
C SER A 107 -2.03 -4.79 -6.37
N PRO A 108 -1.41 -5.97 -6.45
CA PRO A 108 -0.54 -6.48 -5.39
C PRO A 108 0.81 -5.75 -5.35
N VAL A 109 1.11 -4.89 -6.32
CA VAL A 109 2.36 -4.12 -6.42
C VAL A 109 2.13 -2.69 -5.93
N VAL A 110 2.54 -2.43 -4.69
CA VAL A 110 2.27 -1.18 -3.96
C VAL A 110 3.52 -0.62 -3.29
N PHE A 111 3.57 0.70 -3.14
CA PHE A 111 4.65 1.41 -2.48
C PHE A 111 4.09 2.53 -1.60
N PHE A 112 4.77 2.79 -0.48
CA PHE A 112 4.36 3.74 0.55
C PHE A 112 5.59 4.55 0.96
N ALA A 113 5.40 5.86 1.09
CA ALA A 113 6.39 6.75 1.65
C ALA A 113 5.71 7.60 2.72
N THR A 114 6.35 7.73 3.87
CA THR A 114 5.85 8.49 5.01
C THR A 114 6.97 9.30 5.63
N ARG A 115 6.71 10.59 5.86
CA ARG A 115 7.55 11.46 6.70
C ARG A 115 6.86 11.67 8.04
N ILE A 116 7.60 11.48 9.13
CA ILE A 116 7.14 11.64 10.50
C ILE A 116 7.95 12.73 11.21
N ASP A 117 7.28 13.83 11.55
CA ASP A 117 7.85 14.92 12.35
C ASP A 117 7.61 14.65 13.85
N LEU A 118 8.70 14.54 14.60
CA LEU A 118 8.68 14.41 16.06
C LEU A 118 8.77 15.79 16.69
N ARG A 119 7.79 16.11 17.55
CA ARG A 119 7.71 17.41 18.24
C ARG A 119 7.71 17.23 19.76
N PRO A 120 8.74 17.72 20.49
CA PRO A 120 9.97 18.34 19.97
C PRO A 120 10.86 17.33 19.24
N ALA A 121 11.72 17.82 18.34
CA ALA A 121 12.64 16.98 17.57
C ALA A 121 13.47 16.08 18.49
N VAL A 122 13.67 14.83 18.07
CA VAL A 122 14.29 13.80 18.92
C VAL A 122 15.70 14.17 19.37
N ASP A 123 16.44 14.90 18.53
CA ASP A 123 17.81 15.35 18.83
C ASP A 123 17.86 16.54 19.81
N ARG A 124 16.71 17.14 20.14
CA ARG A 124 16.58 18.21 21.14
C ARG A 124 16.12 17.71 22.50
N LEU A 125 15.94 16.40 22.66
CA LEU A 125 15.52 15.82 23.92
C LEU A 125 16.68 15.83 24.93
N PRO A 126 16.43 16.20 26.21
CA PRO A 126 17.48 16.26 27.21
C PRO A 126 18.13 14.90 27.49
N ALA A 127 19.45 14.93 27.72
CA ALA A 127 20.25 13.86 28.33
C ALA A 127 20.35 12.53 27.56
N GLU A 128 20.16 12.49 26.23
CA GLU A 128 20.17 11.25 25.38
C GLU A 128 19.14 10.17 25.80
N ILE A 129 18.45 10.38 26.92
CA ILE A 129 17.44 9.50 27.46
C ILE A 129 16.22 9.63 26.56
N GLY A 130 16.00 8.60 25.76
CA GLY A 130 14.74 8.41 25.05
C GLY A 130 14.85 8.41 23.55
N ARG A 131 15.96 8.83 22.92
CA ARG A 131 16.07 8.77 21.44
C ARG A 131 15.90 7.34 20.94
N GLU A 132 16.67 6.40 21.48
CA GLU A 132 16.52 4.98 21.12
C GLU A 132 15.15 4.41 21.52
N ARG A 133 14.57 4.85 22.64
CA ARG A 133 13.25 4.38 23.07
C ARG A 133 12.15 4.87 22.13
N ILE A 134 12.19 6.15 21.76
CA ILE A 134 11.27 6.78 20.83
C ILE A 134 11.46 6.17 19.45
N MET A 135 12.70 5.96 18.98
CA MET A 135 12.94 5.27 17.71
C MET A 135 12.35 3.86 17.72
N ARG A 136 12.55 3.07 18.78
CA ARG A 136 11.88 1.75 18.89
C ARG A 136 10.35 1.83 18.89
N GLU A 137 9.77 2.85 19.53
CA GLU A 137 8.32 3.08 19.49
C GLU A 137 7.84 3.48 18.08
N VAL A 138 8.63 4.29 17.35
CA VAL A 138 8.35 4.66 15.97
C VAL A 138 8.49 3.46 15.04
N GLU A 139 9.52 2.63 15.18
CA GLU A 139 9.73 1.40 14.40
C GLU A 139 8.58 0.41 14.61
N ALA A 140 8.14 0.22 15.85
CA ALA A 140 6.98 -0.62 16.16
C ALA A 140 5.69 -0.05 15.53
N ALA A 141 5.44 1.25 15.68
CA ALA A 141 4.27 1.91 15.09
C ALA A 141 4.30 1.87 13.57
N ALA A 142 5.47 2.06 12.94
CA ALA A 142 5.66 2.00 11.50
C ALA A 142 5.40 0.60 10.96
N THR A 143 5.90 -0.43 11.64
CA THR A 143 5.67 -1.82 11.25
C THR A 143 4.18 -2.20 11.36
N ASP A 144 3.51 -1.80 12.43
CA ASP A 144 2.06 -2.03 12.58
C ASP A 144 1.23 -1.25 11.54
N ALA A 145 1.60 0.00 11.26
CA ALA A 145 0.97 0.83 10.25
C ALA A 145 1.15 0.22 8.85
N PHE A 146 2.35 -0.23 8.51
CA PHE A 146 2.66 -0.87 7.23
C PHE A 146 1.86 -2.17 7.06
N ARG A 147 1.78 -3.02 8.07
CA ARG A 147 0.90 -4.22 8.03
C ARG A 147 -0.56 -3.84 7.82
N GLY A 148 -1.03 -2.74 8.42
CA GLY A 148 -2.38 -2.21 8.19
C GLY A 148 -2.60 -1.68 6.76
N GLN A 149 -1.59 -1.03 6.18
CA GLN A 149 -1.61 -0.55 4.79
C GLN A 149 -1.64 -1.71 3.80
N LEU A 150 -0.83 -2.75 4.00
CA LEU A 150 -0.85 -3.97 3.20
C LEU A 150 -2.23 -4.64 3.21
N ARG A 151 -2.87 -4.79 4.38
CA ARG A 151 -4.25 -5.29 4.47
C ARG A 151 -5.26 -4.41 3.75
N SER A 152 -5.09 -3.08 3.84
CA SER A 152 -5.96 -2.13 3.14
C SER A 152 -5.81 -2.22 1.62
N ALA A 153 -4.65 -2.68 1.13
CA ALA A 153 -4.37 -2.99 -0.27
C ALA A 153 -4.82 -4.41 -0.67
N GLY A 154 -5.40 -5.20 0.25
CA GLY A 154 -5.85 -6.57 -0.01
C GLY A 154 -4.81 -7.66 0.27
N ILE A 155 -3.68 -7.32 0.88
CA ILE A 155 -2.62 -8.26 1.26
C ILE A 155 -2.84 -8.69 2.72
N GLU A 156 -3.24 -9.94 2.89
CA GLU A 156 -3.59 -10.54 4.19
C GLU A 156 -2.44 -11.42 4.71
N ASN A 157 -2.63 -12.01 5.91
CA ASN A 157 -1.68 -12.93 6.55
C ASN A 157 -0.24 -12.38 6.64
N VAL A 158 -0.13 -11.07 6.86
CA VAL A 158 1.17 -10.39 6.83
C VAL A 158 2.01 -10.72 8.06
N GLU A 159 3.21 -11.25 7.84
CA GLU A 159 4.18 -11.66 8.87
C GLU A 159 5.56 -11.05 8.64
N ILE A 160 6.33 -10.85 9.71
CA ILE A 160 7.73 -10.42 9.61
C ILE A 160 8.58 -11.68 9.43
N ALA A 161 9.32 -11.74 8.33
CA ALA A 161 10.21 -12.85 8.00
C ALA A 161 11.65 -12.58 8.47
N ASP A 162 12.10 -11.32 8.39
CA ASP A 162 13.47 -10.93 8.73
C ASP A 162 13.54 -9.46 9.19
N GLU A 163 14.54 -9.15 10.00
CA GLU A 163 14.88 -7.80 10.47
C GLU A 163 16.39 -7.57 10.36
N GLY A 164 16.79 -6.40 9.90
CA GLY A 164 18.19 -6.04 9.74
C GLY A 164 18.43 -4.55 9.70
N ILE A 165 19.63 -4.17 9.25
CA ILE A 165 20.07 -2.78 9.14
C ILE A 165 20.65 -2.56 7.74
N SER A 166 20.36 -1.42 7.14
CA SER A 166 20.89 -1.01 5.84
C SER A 166 21.27 0.48 5.82
N THR A 167 21.98 0.92 4.79
CA THR A 167 22.30 2.33 4.56
C THR A 167 21.51 2.85 3.36
N VAL A 168 20.76 3.93 3.54
CA VAL A 168 19.99 4.58 2.46
C VAL A 168 20.89 5.51 1.62
N ARG A 169 20.42 5.99 0.45
CA ARG A 169 21.25 6.83 -0.44
C ARG A 169 21.76 8.11 0.22
N SER A 170 21.00 8.67 1.17
CA SER A 170 21.40 9.85 1.94
C SER A 170 22.54 9.57 2.94
N GLY A 171 22.96 8.32 3.10
CA GLY A 171 24.01 7.89 4.03
C GLY A 171 23.50 7.57 5.45
N ASN A 172 22.21 7.76 5.71
CA ASN A 172 21.59 7.43 7.00
C ASN A 172 21.43 5.92 7.17
N THR A 173 21.41 5.47 8.42
CA THR A 173 21.18 4.07 8.77
C THR A 173 19.69 3.82 8.95
N ALA A 174 19.17 2.80 8.26
CA ALA A 174 17.79 2.35 8.36
C ALA A 174 17.72 0.99 9.04
N THR A 175 16.76 0.83 9.94
CA THR A 175 16.26 -0.49 10.34
C THR A 175 15.35 -0.97 9.22
N VAL A 176 15.55 -2.20 8.77
CA VAL A 176 14.81 -2.78 7.63
C VAL A 176 14.14 -4.08 8.02
N TRP A 177 12.94 -4.31 7.50
CA TRP A 177 12.21 -5.55 7.68
C TRP A 177 11.86 -6.15 6.32
N ARG A 178 11.92 -7.48 6.27
CA ARG A 178 11.28 -8.26 5.21
C ARG A 178 10.01 -8.86 5.78
N LEU A 179 8.91 -8.68 5.06
CA LEU A 179 7.62 -9.23 5.41
C LEU A 179 7.14 -10.13 4.28
N THR A 180 6.28 -11.07 4.64
CA THR A 180 5.53 -11.91 3.70
C THR A 180 4.04 -11.70 3.91
N GLY A 181 3.24 -12.01 2.89
CA GLY A 181 1.78 -12.00 2.98
C GLY A 181 1.17 -12.73 1.80
N GLU A 182 -0.16 -12.66 1.71
CA GLU A 182 -0.91 -13.32 0.63
C GLU A 182 -1.89 -12.33 0.00
N TYR A 183 -2.01 -12.36 -1.33
CA TYR A 183 -2.99 -11.56 -2.07
C TYR A 183 -3.97 -12.48 -2.79
N ALA A 184 -5.26 -12.31 -2.54
CA ALA A 184 -6.29 -13.02 -3.29
C ALA A 184 -6.49 -12.36 -4.64
N LEU A 185 -6.07 -13.04 -5.70
CA LEU A 185 -6.35 -12.67 -7.07
C LEU A 185 -7.61 -13.40 -7.54
N ASP A 186 -8.72 -12.67 -7.58
CA ASP A 186 -10.02 -13.17 -8.00
C ASP A 186 -10.59 -12.42 -9.22
N GLY A 187 -11.34 -13.13 -10.06
CA GLY A 187 -12.02 -12.55 -11.21
C GLY A 187 -12.49 -13.57 -12.23
N GLU A 188 -12.93 -13.08 -13.38
CA GLU A 188 -13.30 -13.91 -14.52
C GLU A 188 -12.51 -13.48 -15.75
N VAL A 189 -11.89 -14.45 -16.43
CA VAL A 189 -11.12 -14.22 -17.66
C VAL A 189 -11.99 -14.60 -18.86
N PRO A 190 -12.39 -13.64 -19.71
CA PRO A 190 -13.20 -13.95 -20.90
C PRO A 190 -12.43 -14.84 -21.89
N LEU A 191 -13.11 -15.87 -22.40
CA LEU A 191 -12.53 -16.84 -23.34
C LEU A 191 -13.02 -16.60 -24.79
N PRO A 192 -12.25 -17.03 -25.81
CA PRO A 192 -12.60 -16.82 -27.22
C PRO A 192 -13.91 -17.48 -27.67
N ASP A 193 -14.37 -18.52 -26.96
CA ASP A 193 -15.62 -19.22 -27.24
C ASP A 193 -16.86 -18.53 -26.64
N GLY A 194 -16.66 -17.38 -25.98
CA GLY A 194 -17.71 -16.59 -25.33
C GLY A 194 -18.04 -17.04 -23.90
N THR A 195 -17.33 -18.03 -23.36
CA THR A 195 -17.39 -18.39 -21.93
C THR A 195 -16.38 -17.56 -21.13
N ALA A 196 -16.31 -17.79 -19.81
CA ALA A 196 -15.29 -17.19 -18.95
C ALA A 196 -14.70 -18.26 -18.02
N ALA A 197 -13.40 -18.16 -17.76
CA ALA A 197 -12.70 -18.97 -16.76
C ALA A 197 -12.65 -18.21 -15.44
N GLY A 198 -13.00 -18.88 -14.34
CA GLY A 198 -12.85 -18.30 -13.01
C GLY A 198 -11.40 -18.29 -12.56
N LEU A 199 -10.92 -17.13 -12.13
CA LEU A 199 -9.64 -16.96 -11.47
C LEU A 199 -9.90 -16.83 -9.96
N ASP A 200 -9.32 -17.73 -9.19
CA ASP A 200 -9.35 -17.73 -7.72
C ASP A 200 -8.02 -18.33 -7.24
N ARG A 201 -7.06 -17.44 -6.97
CA ARG A 201 -5.68 -17.79 -6.65
C ARG A 201 -5.19 -16.94 -5.48
N LEU A 202 -4.43 -17.55 -4.59
CA LEU A 202 -3.65 -16.85 -3.58
C LEU A 202 -2.23 -16.70 -4.12
N LEU A 203 -1.76 -15.46 -4.17
CA LEU A 203 -0.40 -15.11 -4.56
C LEU A 203 0.44 -14.90 -3.31
N ASP A 204 1.63 -15.48 -3.29
CA ASP A 204 2.63 -15.17 -2.28
C ASP A 204 3.18 -13.76 -2.53
N ILE A 205 3.21 -12.94 -1.48
CA ILE A 205 3.66 -11.55 -1.52
C ILE A 205 4.92 -11.39 -0.68
N GLY A 206 5.95 -10.80 -1.28
CA GLY A 206 7.11 -10.26 -0.59
C GLY A 206 6.90 -8.78 -0.29
N ALA A 207 7.40 -8.32 0.85
CA ALA A 207 7.36 -6.91 1.20
C ALA A 207 8.63 -6.46 1.93
N ARG A 208 8.99 -5.19 1.75
CA ARG A 208 10.12 -4.53 2.41
C ARG A 208 9.65 -3.28 3.11
N LEU A 209 10.22 -3.01 4.28
CA LEU A 209 10.01 -1.80 5.05
C LEU A 209 11.37 -1.27 5.52
N GLY A 210 11.55 0.04 5.48
CA GLY A 210 12.71 0.73 6.03
C GLY A 210 12.28 1.92 6.87
N VAL A 211 12.93 2.10 8.02
CA VAL A 211 12.72 3.22 8.94
C VAL A 211 14.06 3.84 9.28
N TRP A 212 14.23 5.14 9.06
CA TRP A 212 15.45 5.86 9.42
C TRP A 212 15.16 7.30 9.84
N HIS A 213 16.11 7.91 10.53
CA HIS A 213 16.07 9.33 10.86
C HIS A 213 16.99 10.08 9.90
N ASP A 214 16.51 11.15 9.25
CA ASP A 214 17.27 11.90 8.24
C ASP A 214 18.16 13.03 8.81
N GLY A 215 18.13 13.18 10.15
CA GLY A 215 18.74 14.29 10.88
C GLY A 215 17.72 15.32 11.35
N THR A 216 16.45 15.12 11.04
CA THR A 216 15.36 16.03 11.39
C THR A 216 14.05 15.31 11.64
N ASP A 217 13.61 14.50 10.68
CA ASP A 217 12.36 13.76 10.69
C ASP A 217 12.67 12.25 10.60
N VAL A 218 11.69 11.42 10.96
CA VAL A 218 11.76 9.98 10.69
C VAL A 218 11.11 9.71 9.35
N ILE A 219 11.82 9.01 8.47
CA ILE A 219 11.30 8.55 7.19
C ILE A 219 10.98 7.07 7.30
N VAL A 220 9.81 6.71 6.79
CA VAL A 220 9.34 5.34 6.66
C VAL A 220 9.02 5.10 5.19
N ALA A 221 9.57 4.06 4.60
CA ALA A 221 9.28 3.69 3.22
C ALA A 221 9.17 2.18 3.09
N GLY A 222 8.20 1.71 2.33
CA GLY A 222 7.99 0.28 2.14
C GLY A 222 7.18 -0.03 0.90
N GLY A 223 7.22 -1.28 0.46
CA GLY A 223 6.46 -1.74 -0.68
C GLY A 223 6.27 -3.23 -0.65
N ALA A 224 5.32 -3.70 -1.45
CA ALA A 224 4.98 -5.11 -1.60
C ALA A 224 4.81 -5.48 -3.07
N TYR A 225 5.08 -6.74 -3.37
CA TYR A 225 5.11 -7.29 -4.72
C TYR A 225 4.92 -8.81 -4.69
N PRO A 226 4.36 -9.42 -5.75
CA PRO A 226 4.24 -10.87 -5.84
C PRO A 226 5.62 -11.52 -5.95
N THR A 227 5.78 -12.73 -5.40
CA THR A 227 7.04 -13.49 -5.47
C THR A 227 7.15 -14.38 -6.69
N ASP A 228 6.04 -14.55 -7.41
CA ASP A 228 5.93 -15.29 -8.67
C ASP A 228 5.29 -14.38 -9.74
N PRO A 229 5.57 -14.61 -11.04
CA PRO A 229 4.92 -13.87 -12.11
C PRO A 229 3.40 -13.93 -12.00
N LEU A 230 2.71 -12.80 -12.17
CA LEU A 230 1.24 -12.76 -12.10
C LEU A 230 0.61 -13.64 -13.19
N LEU A 231 1.28 -13.76 -14.33
CA LEU A 231 0.83 -14.58 -15.45
C LEU A 231 0.66 -16.06 -15.07
N ASP A 232 1.45 -16.58 -14.14
CA ASP A 232 1.37 -17.99 -13.71
C ASP A 232 0.02 -18.30 -13.06
N ALA A 233 -0.59 -17.31 -12.37
CA ALA A 233 -1.92 -17.45 -11.80
C ALA A 233 -3.00 -17.59 -12.89
N PHE A 234 -2.85 -16.87 -14.00
CA PHE A 234 -3.73 -16.98 -15.16
C PHE A 234 -3.55 -18.33 -15.86
N ASP A 235 -2.30 -18.75 -16.07
CA ASP A 235 -1.98 -20.02 -16.74
C ASP A 235 -2.57 -21.21 -15.96
N ALA A 236 -2.51 -21.16 -14.63
CA ALA A 236 -3.13 -22.17 -13.78
C ALA A 236 -4.67 -22.15 -13.77
N ALA A 237 -5.31 -21.05 -14.18
CA ALA A 237 -6.76 -20.91 -14.18
C ALA A 237 -7.39 -21.21 -15.55
N LEU A 238 -6.62 -21.06 -16.63
CA LEU A 238 -7.07 -21.28 -17.99
C LEU A 238 -7.02 -22.77 -18.36
N PRO A 239 -7.85 -23.22 -19.34
CA PRO A 239 -7.71 -24.56 -19.89
C PRO A 239 -6.35 -24.75 -20.59
N ASP A 240 -5.73 -25.93 -20.49
CA ASP A 240 -4.41 -26.25 -21.07
C ASP A 240 -4.24 -25.90 -22.57
N SER A 241 -5.34 -25.78 -23.32
CA SER A 241 -5.34 -25.37 -24.73
C SER A 241 -5.16 -23.87 -24.95
N ILE A 242 -5.22 -23.06 -23.89
CA ILE A 242 -5.17 -21.60 -23.92
C ILE A 242 -3.97 -21.13 -23.10
N ASP A 243 -2.99 -20.57 -23.79
CA ASP A 243 -1.82 -19.92 -23.21
C ASP A 243 -2.21 -18.56 -22.59
N ALA A 244 -1.80 -18.31 -21.33
CA ALA A 244 -2.17 -17.10 -20.59
C ALA A 244 -1.64 -15.83 -21.24
N GLU A 245 -0.39 -15.80 -21.70
CA GLU A 245 0.18 -14.61 -22.37
C GLU A 245 -0.67 -14.24 -23.58
N SER A 246 -0.99 -15.22 -24.42
CA SER A 246 -1.82 -15.04 -25.60
C SER A 246 -3.26 -14.63 -25.27
N ALA A 247 -3.81 -15.10 -24.15
CA ALA A 247 -5.13 -14.71 -23.67
C ALA A 247 -5.13 -13.24 -23.22
N VAL A 248 -4.21 -12.86 -22.32
CA VAL A 248 -4.05 -11.49 -21.83
C VAL A 248 -3.76 -10.54 -22.99
N ARG A 249 -2.85 -10.90 -23.91
CA ARG A 249 -2.51 -10.08 -25.08
C ARG A 249 -3.72 -9.78 -25.97
N ARG A 250 -4.66 -10.72 -26.05
CA ARG A 250 -5.91 -10.51 -26.82
C ARG A 250 -6.90 -9.61 -26.08
N LEU A 251 -6.96 -9.70 -24.75
CA LEU A 251 -7.91 -8.96 -23.92
C LEU A 251 -7.45 -7.52 -23.65
N ALA A 252 -6.19 -7.37 -23.23
CA ALA A 252 -5.61 -6.15 -22.67
C ALA A 252 -4.38 -5.65 -23.47
N GLY A 253 -3.97 -6.37 -24.52
CA GLY A 253 -2.85 -5.95 -25.36
C GLY A 253 -1.47 -6.44 -24.88
N ALA A 254 -0.44 -6.15 -25.68
CA ALA A 254 0.91 -6.67 -25.45
C ALA A 254 1.58 -6.10 -24.19
N GLU A 255 1.35 -4.81 -23.91
CA GLU A 255 1.93 -4.13 -22.74
C GLU A 255 1.39 -4.73 -21.44
N SER A 256 0.07 -5.02 -21.38
CA SER A 256 -0.54 -5.68 -20.23
C SER A 256 -0.04 -7.11 -20.03
N ALA A 257 0.17 -7.87 -21.11
CA ALA A 257 0.77 -9.20 -21.02
C ALA A 257 2.22 -9.16 -20.51
N GLU A 258 3.02 -8.20 -20.98
CA GLU A 258 4.39 -7.98 -20.52
C GLU A 258 4.42 -7.57 -19.05
N ALA A 259 3.54 -6.65 -18.63
CA ALA A 259 3.44 -6.21 -17.24
C ALA A 259 3.12 -7.38 -16.28
N LEU A 260 2.19 -8.27 -16.65
CA LEU A 260 1.83 -9.43 -15.82
C LEU A 260 2.89 -10.55 -15.85
N ALA A 261 3.73 -10.59 -16.89
CA ALA A 261 4.84 -11.54 -17.04
C ALA A 261 6.15 -11.04 -16.40
N THR A 262 6.16 -9.83 -15.82
CA THR A 262 7.35 -9.23 -15.20
C THR A 262 7.97 -10.19 -14.17
N ASP A 263 9.29 -10.36 -14.25
CA ASP A 263 10.05 -11.12 -13.26
C ASP A 263 9.91 -10.45 -11.88
N PRO A 264 9.42 -11.18 -10.85
CA PRO A 264 9.33 -10.70 -9.48
C PRO A 264 10.60 -10.04 -8.93
N ALA A 265 11.78 -10.46 -9.38
CA ALA A 265 13.06 -9.86 -8.99
C ALA A 265 13.18 -8.40 -9.43
N ALA A 266 12.52 -8.00 -10.51
CA ALA A 266 12.48 -6.60 -10.95
C ALA A 266 11.68 -5.74 -9.96
N TYR A 267 10.55 -6.23 -9.44
CA TYR A 267 9.80 -5.52 -8.41
C TYR A 267 10.58 -5.40 -7.10
N ASP A 268 11.28 -6.46 -6.71
CA ASP A 268 12.17 -6.44 -5.54
C ASP A 268 13.25 -5.35 -5.68
N GLU A 269 13.87 -5.25 -6.85
CA GLU A 269 14.84 -4.19 -7.16
C GLU A 269 14.19 -2.80 -7.12
N ASP A 270 13.06 -2.62 -7.81
CA ASP A 270 12.35 -1.34 -7.89
C ASP A 270 11.95 -0.83 -6.51
N VAL A 271 11.25 -1.64 -5.72
CA VAL A 271 10.83 -1.29 -4.36
C VAL A 271 12.05 -0.95 -3.50
N SER A 272 13.15 -1.70 -3.64
CA SER A 272 14.39 -1.41 -2.91
C SER A 272 15.00 -0.07 -3.29
N GLN A 273 15.03 0.27 -4.58
CA GLN A 273 15.57 1.54 -5.07
C GLN A 273 14.69 2.72 -4.67
N LEU A 274 13.36 2.56 -4.73
CA LEU A 274 12.41 3.57 -4.27
C LEU A 274 12.57 3.82 -2.76
N LEU A 275 12.61 2.76 -1.96
CA LEU A 275 12.76 2.82 -0.50
C LEU A 275 13.97 3.65 -0.09
N ILE A 276 15.15 3.40 -0.67
CA ILE A 276 16.38 4.11 -0.30
C ILE A 276 16.48 5.53 -0.90
N SER A 277 15.50 5.95 -1.70
CA SER A 277 15.45 7.25 -2.39
C SER A 277 14.47 8.26 -1.78
N VAL A 278 13.73 7.87 -0.74
CA VAL A 278 12.81 8.77 -0.05
C VAL A 278 13.58 9.78 0.78
N VAL A 279 13.12 11.04 0.77
CA VAL A 279 13.61 12.11 1.63
C VAL A 279 12.46 12.82 2.32
#